data_AF-A0A948Z7C1-F1
#
_entry.id   AF-A0A948Z7C1-F1
#
_cell.length_a   1.000
_cell.length_b   1.000
_cell.length_c   1.000
_cell.angle_alpha   90.00
_cell.angle_beta   90.00
_cell.angle_gamma   90.00
#
_symmetry.space_group_name_H-M   'P 1'
#
loop_
_entity.id
_entity.type
_entity.pdbx_description
1 polymer ?
#
loop_
_entity_poly.entity_id
_entity_poly.type
_entity_poly.pdbx_seq_one_letter_code
_entity_poly.pdbx_strand_id
1 'polypeptide(L)'
;MAKGLGIAALVVAIIGIFVPVVTIYVIWLSLILAAIAGLLGDKVFPIASFFANLVNIVFLSPMTWAVLAGENVGGGSFFAISTFILFIAPIVTLVIGSIRNKKVLSLVE
;
A
#
# COMPACT_ATOMS: atom_id res chain seq x y z
N MET A 1 5.91 18.39 -2.39
CA MET A 1 6.61 17.08 -2.51
C MET A 1 5.71 15.88 -2.22
N ALA A 2 4.76 15.94 -1.28
CA ALA A 2 3.84 14.84 -0.95
C ALA A 2 3.10 14.21 -2.14
N LYS A 3 2.63 15.04 -3.08
CA LYS A 3 1.91 14.61 -4.29
C LYS A 3 2.74 13.69 -5.20
N GLY A 4 4.04 13.94 -5.33
CA GLY A 4 4.92 13.17 -6.21
C GLY A 4 5.12 11.74 -5.72
N LEU A 5 5.18 11.55 -4.39
CA LEU A 5 5.33 10.23 -3.80
C LEU A 5 4.06 9.38 -3.94
N GLY A 6 2.88 10.01 -3.81
CA GLY A 6 1.59 9.35 -4.04
C GLY A 6 1.40 8.93 -5.50
N ILE A 7 1.80 9.78 -6.45
CA ILE A 7 1.77 9.43 -7.88
C ILE A 7 2.75 8.28 -8.17
N ALA A 8 3.96 8.30 -7.60
CA ALA A 8 4.90 7.20 -7.74
C ALA A 8 4.33 5.88 -7.19
N ALA A 9 3.69 5.89 -6.03
CA ALA A 9 3.02 4.72 -5.46
C ALA A 9 1.95 4.14 -6.40
N LEU A 10 1.13 5.02 -7.00
CA LEU A 10 0.10 4.64 -7.97
C LEU A 10 0.70 4.04 -9.24
N VAL A 11 1.71 4.70 -9.82
CA VAL A 11 2.38 4.23 -11.04
C VAL A 11 3.03 2.87 -10.81
N VAL A 12 3.69 2.66 -9.66
CA VAL A 12 4.28 1.37 -9.28
C VAL A 12 3.19 0.29 -9.11
N ALA A 13 2.04 0.63 -8.53
CA ALA A 13 0.91 -0.30 -8.43
C ALA A 13 0.40 -0.75 -9.81
N ILE A 14 0.29 0.20 -10.75
CA ILE A 14 -0.15 -0.06 -12.14
C ILE A 14 0.88 -0.91 -12.88
N ILE A 15 2.17 -0.61 -12.77
CA ILE A 15 3.23 -1.42 -13.39
C ILE A 15 3.23 -2.85 -12.82
N GLY A 16 2.97 -2.99 -11.52
CA GLY A 16 2.85 -4.29 -10.85
C GLY A 16 1.78 -5.21 -11.45
N ILE A 17 0.75 -4.65 -12.11
CA ILE A 17 -0.29 -5.43 -12.81
C ILE A 17 0.30 -6.22 -13.98
N PHE A 18 1.29 -5.65 -14.68
CA PHE A 18 1.86 -6.25 -15.89
C PHE A 18 3.07 -7.16 -15.63
N VAL A 19 3.58 -7.21 -14.38
CA VAL A 19 4.77 -7.99 -14.01
C VAL A 19 4.40 -9.03 -12.95
N PRO A 20 3.87 -10.21 -13.34
CA PRO A 20 3.36 -11.24 -12.43
C PRO A 20 4.43 -11.92 -11.56
N VAL A 21 5.71 -11.85 -11.97
CA VAL A 21 6.80 -12.58 -11.30
C VAL A 21 7.28 -11.88 -10.03
N VAL A 22 7.17 -10.56 -9.96
CA VAL A 22 7.69 -9.73 -8.85
C VAL A 22 6.56 -9.01 -8.10
N THR A 23 5.30 -9.38 -8.39
CA THR A 23 4.10 -8.63 -7.98
C THR A 23 4.03 -8.38 -6.49
N ILE A 24 4.38 -9.36 -5.65
CA ILE A 24 4.27 -9.22 -4.19
C ILE A 24 5.23 -8.15 -3.64
N TYR A 25 6.46 -8.10 -4.14
CA TYR A 25 7.45 -7.09 -3.76
C TYR A 25 7.08 -5.71 -4.31
N VAL A 26 6.51 -5.66 -5.50
CA VAL A 26 6.02 -4.41 -6.11
C VAL A 26 4.83 -3.85 -5.33
N ILE A 27 3.92 -4.71 -4.87
CA ILE A 27 2.80 -4.33 -3.99
C ILE A 27 3.34 -3.78 -2.67
N TRP A 28 4.30 -4.45 -2.03
CA TRP A 28 4.89 -3.99 -0.77
C TRP A 28 5.52 -2.61 -0.94
N LEU A 29 6.30 -2.43 -2.01
CA LEU A 29 6.95 -1.16 -2.31
C LEU A 29 5.90 -0.06 -2.55
N SER A 30 4.86 -0.33 -3.34
CA SER A 30 3.74 0.59 -3.56
C SER A 30 3.03 0.98 -2.27
N LEU A 31 2.74 0.01 -1.38
CA LEU A 31 2.08 0.26 -0.09
C LEU A 31 2.95 1.09 0.86
N ILE A 32 4.26 0.86 0.88
CA ILE A 32 5.20 1.66 1.67
C ILE A 32 5.22 3.11 1.16
N LEU A 33 5.31 3.32 -0.14
CA LEU A 33 5.26 4.68 -0.70
C LEU A 33 3.91 5.35 -0.43
N ALA A 34 2.80 4.62 -0.56
CA ALA A 34 1.46 5.12 -0.23
C ALA A 34 1.36 5.52 1.25
N ALA A 35 1.91 4.70 2.16
CA ALA A 35 1.90 4.99 3.58
C ALA A 35 2.68 6.27 3.91
N ILE A 36 3.86 6.45 3.33
CA ILE A 36 4.66 7.67 3.50
C ILE A 36 3.93 8.88 2.90
N ALA A 37 3.30 8.75 1.73
CA ALA A 37 2.51 9.83 1.14
C ALA A 37 1.33 10.25 2.03
N GLY A 38 0.69 9.28 2.70
CA GLY A 38 -0.35 9.53 3.71
C GLY A 38 0.16 10.32 4.93
N LEU A 39 1.35 10.00 5.43
CA LEU A 39 2.00 10.76 6.52
C LEU A 39 2.34 12.20 6.13
N LEU A 40 2.63 12.43 4.85
CA LEU A 40 2.93 13.76 4.30
C LEU A 40 1.67 14.59 4.03
N GLY A 41 0.48 14.08 4.37
CA GLY A 41 -0.78 14.81 4.34
C GLY A 41 -1.55 14.70 3.01
N ASP A 42 -1.09 13.86 2.08
CA ASP A 42 -1.85 13.56 0.87
C ASP A 42 -2.90 12.48 1.16
N LYS A 43 -4.13 12.70 0.71
CA LYS A 43 -5.27 11.81 0.98
C LYS A 43 -5.70 11.01 -0.24
N VAL A 44 -5.55 11.57 -1.43
CA VAL A 44 -6.21 11.02 -2.63
C VAL A 44 -5.37 9.89 -3.23
N PHE A 45 -4.07 10.11 -3.36
CA PHE A 45 -3.17 9.14 -4.00
C PHE A 45 -2.93 7.88 -3.17
N PRO A 46 -2.71 7.94 -1.83
CA PRO A 46 -2.56 6.72 -1.04
C PRO A 46 -3.79 5.81 -1.09
N ILE A 47 -4.99 6.40 -1.12
CA ILE A 47 -6.25 5.67 -1.26
C ILE A 47 -6.34 5.01 -2.63
N ALA A 48 -6.02 5.75 -3.69
CA ALA A 48 -6.04 5.19 -5.05
C ALA A 48 -5.02 4.05 -5.22
N SER A 49 -3.81 4.18 -4.67
CA SER A 49 -2.80 3.11 -4.66
C SER A 49 -3.25 1.89 -3.86
N PHE A 50 -3.93 2.10 -2.73
CA PHE A 50 -4.51 1.00 -1.94
C PHE A 50 -5.54 0.20 -2.76
N PHE A 51 -6.49 0.88 -3.41
CA PHE A 51 -7.49 0.21 -4.24
C PHE A 51 -6.86 -0.47 -5.46
N ALA A 52 -5.88 0.16 -6.11
CA ALA A 52 -5.15 -0.45 -7.22
C ALA A 52 -4.45 -1.75 -6.80
N ASN A 53 -3.76 -1.75 -5.64
CA ASN A 53 -3.12 -2.95 -5.10
C ASN A 53 -4.13 -4.02 -4.67
N LEU A 54 -5.30 -3.62 -4.15
CA LEU A 54 -6.37 -4.54 -3.76
C LEU A 54 -6.93 -5.26 -4.99
N VAL A 55 -7.21 -4.51 -6.06
CA VAL A 55 -7.61 -5.09 -7.35
C VAL A 55 -6.52 -6.00 -7.89
N ASN A 56 -5.25 -5.62 -7.76
CA ASN A 56 -4.12 -6.40 -8.24
C ASN A 56 -4.01 -7.77 -7.52
N ILE A 57 -4.17 -7.79 -6.19
CA ILE A 57 -4.16 -9.02 -5.40
C ILE A 57 -5.36 -9.92 -5.73
N VAL A 58 -6.56 -9.34 -5.81
CA VAL A 58 -7.81 -10.11 -5.99
C VAL A 58 -7.96 -10.65 -7.41
N PHE A 59 -7.67 -9.83 -8.43
CA PHE A 59 -8.00 -10.17 -9.83
C PHE A 59 -6.81 -10.65 -10.66
N LEU A 60 -5.57 -10.25 -10.34
CA LEU A 60 -4.44 -10.34 -11.28
C LEU A 60 -3.30 -11.24 -10.84
N SER A 61 -3.38 -11.84 -9.65
CA SER A 61 -2.21 -12.53 -9.10
C SER A 61 -2.41 -14.02 -8.76
N PRO A 62 -2.64 -14.90 -9.75
CA PRO A 62 -2.43 -16.34 -9.56
C PRO A 62 -1.10 -16.66 -8.85
N MET A 63 -0.08 -15.82 -9.08
CA MET A 63 1.21 -15.88 -8.40
C MET A 63 1.18 -15.55 -6.90
N THR A 64 0.42 -14.55 -6.42
CA THR A 64 0.41 -14.28 -4.96
C THR A 64 -0.42 -15.32 -4.21
N TRP A 65 -1.41 -15.94 -4.88
CA TRP A 65 -2.07 -17.15 -4.40
C TRP A 65 -1.11 -18.35 -4.38
N ALA A 66 -0.26 -18.52 -5.39
CA ALA A 66 0.76 -19.57 -5.42
C ALA A 66 1.82 -19.40 -4.32
N VAL A 67 2.24 -18.16 -4.03
CA VAL A 67 3.17 -17.85 -2.93
C VAL A 67 2.52 -18.15 -1.57
N LEU A 68 1.26 -17.73 -1.36
CA LEU A 68 0.51 -18.07 -0.14
C LEU A 68 0.29 -19.58 0.01
N ALA A 69 -0.02 -20.28 -1.09
CA ALA A 69 -0.18 -21.73 -1.09
C ALA A 69 1.13 -22.45 -0.76
N GLY A 70 2.26 -22.00 -1.32
CA GLY A 70 3.59 -22.53 -1.00
C GLY A 70 3.99 -22.29 0.45
N GLU A 71 3.60 -21.15 1.03
CA GLU A 71 3.87 -20.85 2.44
C GLU A 71 3.11 -21.77 3.41
N ASN A 72 1.84 -22.07 3.09
CA ASN A 72 1.02 -23.02 3.86
C ASN A 72 1.61 -24.44 3.88
N VAL A 73 2.34 -24.82 2.82
CA VAL A 73 3.05 -26.12 2.76
C VAL A 73 4.36 -26.09 3.57
N GLY A 74 5.02 -24.94 3.65
CA GLY A 74 6.27 -24.74 4.40
C GLY A 74 6.09 -24.45 5.91
N GLY A 75 4.86 -24.38 6.40
CA GLY A 75 4.55 -24.06 7.81
C GLY A 75 4.84 -22.62 8.23
N GLY A 76 5.13 -21.72 7.29
CA GLY A 76 5.40 -20.30 7.52
C GLY A 76 4.16 -19.44 7.30
N SER A 77 4.08 -18.30 7.98
CA SER A 77 3.04 -17.27 7.75
C SER A 77 3.61 -15.86 7.60
N PHE A 78 4.92 -15.76 7.35
CA PHE A 78 5.64 -14.52 7.17
C PHE A 78 5.08 -13.67 6.02
N PHE A 79 4.84 -14.22 4.83
CA PHE A 79 4.32 -13.46 3.68
C PHE A 79 2.87 -13.02 3.89
N ALA A 80 2.05 -13.89 4.48
CA ALA A 80 0.68 -13.53 4.85
C ALA A 80 0.63 -12.40 5.88
N ILE A 81 1.39 -12.50 6.98
CA ILE A 81 1.42 -11.50 8.06
C ILE A 81 1.98 -10.17 7.58
N SER A 82 3.11 -10.17 6.87
CA SER A 82 3.75 -8.94 6.37
C SER A 82 2.86 -8.21 5.36
N THR A 83 2.19 -8.93 4.46
CA THR A 83 1.24 -8.34 3.51
C THR A 83 0.05 -7.72 4.23
N PHE A 84 -0.48 -8.39 5.27
CA PHE A 84 -1.58 -7.87 6.06
C PHE A 84 -1.21 -6.57 6.79
N ILE A 85 -0.03 -6.54 7.43
CA ILE A 85 0.49 -5.34 8.10
C ILE A 85 0.66 -4.19 7.11
N LEU A 86 1.21 -4.45 5.92
CA LEU A 86 1.44 -3.43 4.90
C LEU A 86 0.15 -2.90 4.28
N PHE A 87 -0.93 -3.68 4.26
CA PHE A 87 -2.25 -3.22 3.84
C PHE A 87 -2.87 -2.24 4.84
N ILE A 88 -2.65 -2.47 6.14
CA ILE A 88 -3.17 -1.60 7.21
C ILE A 88 -2.35 -0.30 7.28
N ALA A 89 -1.05 -0.35 6.98
CA ALA A 89 -0.15 0.79 7.06
C ALA A 89 -0.66 2.09 6.40
N PRO A 90 -1.06 2.12 5.11
CA PRO A 90 -1.53 3.35 4.47
C PRO A 90 -2.84 3.89 5.06
N ILE A 91 -3.71 3.04 5.61
CA ILE A 91 -4.93 3.46 6.30
C ILE A 91 -4.57 4.19 7.60
N VAL A 92 -3.67 3.59 8.39
CA VAL A 92 -3.21 4.18 9.66
C VAL A 92 -2.51 5.51 9.42
N THR A 93 -1.64 5.59 8.40
CA THR A 93 -0.93 6.84 8.11
C THR A 93 -1.85 7.94 7.59
N LEU A 94 -2.89 7.61 6.82
CA LEU A 94 -3.94 8.56 6.43
C LEU A 94 -4.70 9.12 7.64
N VAL A 95 -5.07 8.26 8.59
CA VAL A 95 -5.77 8.68 9.81
C VAL A 95 -4.88 9.62 10.64
N ILE A 96 -3.62 9.23 10.88
CA ILE A 96 -2.65 10.05 11.62
C ILE A 96 -2.41 11.40 10.90
N GLY A 97 -2.22 11.37 9.58
CA GLY A 97 -2.05 12.57 8.76
C GLY A 97 -3.26 13.50 8.83
N SER A 98 -4.48 12.95 8.87
CA SER A 98 -5.72 13.73 8.99
C SER A 98 -5.87 14.41 10.35
N ILE A 99 -5.48 13.73 11.43
CA ILE A 99 -5.54 14.26 12.80
C ILE A 99 -4.52 15.39 12.96
N ARG A 100 -3.30 15.20 12.44
CA ARG A 100 -2.25 16.22 12.51
C ARG A 100 -2.67 17.52 11.80
N ASN A 101 -3.35 17.41 10.66
CA ASN A 101 -3.78 18.58 9.89
C ASN A 101 -4.90 19.37 10.61
N LYS A 102 -5.83 18.70 11.30
CA LYS A 102 -6.85 19.38 12.13
C LYS A 102 -6.24 20.13 13.31
N LYS A 103 -5.25 19.53 13.97
CA LYS A 103 -4.60 20.11 15.15
C LYS A 103 -3.77 21.37 14.82
N VAL A 104 -3.24 21.47 13.60
CA VAL A 104 -2.52 22.67 13.14
C VAL A 104 -3.51 23.82 12.89
N LEU A 105 -4.68 23.55 12.31
CA LEU A 105 -5.70 24.59 12.07
C LEU A 105 -6.22 25.22 13.36
N SER A 106 -6.43 24.42 14.42
CA SER A 106 -6.86 24.92 15.73
C SER A 106 -5.81 25.74 16.50
N LEU A 107 -4.57 25.81 16.02
CA LEU A 107 -3.50 26.63 16.61
C LEU A 107 -3.30 27.96 15.87
N VAL A 108 -3.98 28.14 14.73
CA VAL A 108 -3.88 29.32 13.88
C VAL A 108 -5.12 30.22 14.01
N GLU A 109 -6.23 29.69 14.52
CA GLU A 109 -7.42 30.43 14.98
C GLU A 109 -7.22 30.98 16.39
#